data_AF-A0A2P5ICL2-F1
#
_entry.id   AF-A0A2P5ICL2-F1
#
_cell.length_a   1.000
_cell.length_b   1.000
_cell.length_c   1.000
_cell.angle_alpha   90.00
_cell.angle_beta   90.00
_cell.angle_gamma   90.00
#
_symmetry.space_group_name_H-M   'P 1'
#
loop_
_entity.id
_entity.type
_entity.pdbx_description
1 polymer ?
#
loop_
_entity_poly.entity_id
_entity_poly.type
_entity_poly.pdbx_seq_one_letter_code
_entity_poly.pdbx_strand_id
1 'polypeptide(L)'
;MADDHVLAKVHALSDVELACLLSLISNEHCIVSTPPDCLDDLVTELQLISHRTFGLKSAVVECNPNTTLDDFASSLPLQPHPSSPTTTRSLSHYLSRNPHDSYFPAGHVSFAHSPGRLGQPAIAPLAPQTPGPSHSQIANIILAKNLDKAPKAVQTQALELLRTKRIFTRTSVQTAPKTFMLVAVLGADSGGEARVTQHLNDFFYVAHWVDPDEEGFPHMDGDDASSISYTDDGRGDDNASIASTDSVVRRRSRGSTNDILYRSSPKPLAMPASTTTPTTNKPPAFTAADVSHLRQLSLRTAIDIDVLRYQMNIISFLRMHRAVSGGITPQATRHLDQLVRTLAPLHGLEFITPALVGVAARKVYLHRIKMVKPSMERSMQWGSELGAIERLLEGWGPEDVVEEVLAVVTAPA
;
A
#
# COMPACT_ATOMS: atom_id res chain seq x y z
N MET A 1 -4.95 -25.12 -10.23
CA MET A 1 -6.02 -24.13 -9.95
C MET A 1 -5.90 -23.58 -8.54
N ALA A 2 -6.45 -22.39 -8.27
CA ALA A 2 -6.59 -21.85 -6.93
C ALA A 2 -7.74 -22.54 -6.19
N ASP A 3 -7.63 -22.66 -4.87
CA ASP A 3 -8.69 -23.24 -4.05
C ASP A 3 -9.96 -22.38 -4.10
N ASP A 4 -11.14 -22.99 -4.19
CA ASP A 4 -12.44 -22.28 -4.29
C ASP A 4 -12.67 -21.28 -3.15
N HIS A 5 -12.15 -21.58 -1.96
CA HIS A 5 -12.21 -20.68 -0.80
C HIS A 5 -11.33 -19.44 -0.97
N VAL A 6 -10.16 -19.57 -1.61
CA VAL A 6 -9.29 -18.43 -1.92
C VAL A 6 -9.92 -17.58 -3.01
N LEU A 7 -10.54 -18.19 -4.02
CA LEU A 7 -11.29 -17.49 -5.06
C LEU A 7 -12.47 -16.71 -4.49
N ALA A 8 -13.27 -17.32 -3.61
CA ALA A 8 -14.39 -16.63 -2.95
C ALA A 8 -13.93 -15.39 -2.15
N LYS A 9 -12.78 -15.48 -1.48
CA LYS A 9 -12.17 -14.31 -0.81
C LYS A 9 -11.76 -13.24 -1.80
N VAL A 10 -11.11 -13.61 -2.91
CA VAL A 10 -10.64 -12.68 -3.94
C VAL A 10 -11.82 -11.94 -4.59
N HIS A 11 -12.91 -12.64 -4.88
CA HIS A 11 -14.11 -12.05 -5.48
C HIS A 11 -14.87 -11.11 -4.52
N ALA A 12 -14.61 -11.20 -3.21
CA ALA A 12 -15.18 -10.33 -2.20
C ALA A 12 -14.33 -9.07 -1.92
N LEU A 13 -13.15 -8.96 -2.53
CA LEU A 13 -12.27 -7.81 -2.37
C LEU A 13 -12.79 -6.60 -3.17
N SER A 14 -12.51 -5.39 -2.66
CA SER A 14 -12.64 -4.17 -3.46
C SER A 14 -11.53 -4.09 -4.52
N ASP A 15 -11.69 -3.20 -5.50
CA ASP A 15 -10.70 -3.00 -6.56
C ASP A 15 -9.35 -2.49 -6.01
N VAL A 16 -9.37 -1.66 -4.96
CA VAL A 16 -8.18 -1.18 -4.25
C VAL A 16 -7.47 -2.34 -3.54
N GLU A 17 -8.22 -3.19 -2.84
CA GLU A 17 -7.69 -4.37 -2.19
C GLU A 17 -7.10 -5.36 -3.19
N LEU A 18 -7.76 -5.54 -4.33
CA LEU A 18 -7.30 -6.37 -5.43
C LEU A 18 -5.99 -5.82 -6.02
N ALA A 19 -5.88 -4.50 -6.22
CA ALA A 19 -4.64 -3.86 -6.68
C ALA A 19 -3.47 -4.06 -5.68
N CYS A 20 -3.75 -3.97 -4.38
CA CYS A 20 -2.77 -4.30 -3.33
C CYS A 20 -2.38 -5.78 -3.35
N LEU A 21 -3.35 -6.70 -3.46
CA LEU A 21 -3.10 -8.14 -3.53
C LEU A 21 -2.24 -8.50 -4.74
N LEU A 22 -2.56 -7.96 -5.93
CA LEU A 22 -1.79 -8.16 -7.16
C LEU A 22 -0.33 -7.71 -6.99
N SER A 23 -0.12 -6.56 -6.36
CA SER A 23 1.21 -6.01 -6.09
C SER A 23 1.99 -6.88 -5.08
N LEU A 24 1.32 -7.37 -4.03
CA LEU A 24 1.90 -8.29 -3.06
C LEU A 24 2.27 -9.64 -3.68
N ILE A 25 1.41 -10.22 -4.52
CA ILE A 25 1.70 -11.48 -5.23
C ILE A 25 2.93 -11.30 -6.12
N SER A 26 3.03 -10.17 -6.83
CA SER A 26 4.16 -9.86 -7.72
C SER A 26 5.44 -9.42 -7.01
N ASN A 27 5.39 -9.07 -5.72
CA ASN A 27 6.46 -8.36 -4.99
C ASN A 27 6.84 -7.02 -5.63
N GLU A 28 5.86 -6.33 -6.19
CA GLU A 28 6.05 -5.04 -6.83
C GLU A 28 5.29 -3.94 -6.08
N HIS A 29 5.32 -2.72 -6.63
CA HIS A 29 4.83 -1.49 -6.00
C HIS A 29 3.70 -0.89 -6.82
N CYS A 30 2.74 -0.18 -6.22
CA CYS A 30 1.63 0.40 -6.96
C CYS A 30 1.44 1.90 -6.70
N ILE A 31 0.73 2.55 -7.61
CA ILE A 31 0.17 3.88 -7.45
C ILE A 31 -1.32 3.72 -7.20
N VAL A 32 -1.83 4.40 -6.19
CA VAL A 32 -3.27 4.56 -5.99
C VAL A 32 -3.55 6.05 -5.97
N SER A 33 -4.45 6.49 -6.85
CA SER A 33 -4.79 7.89 -7.01
C SER A 33 -6.27 8.14 -6.78
N THR A 34 -6.60 9.33 -6.33
CA THR A 34 -7.97 9.77 -6.04
C THR A 34 -8.01 11.31 -6.14
N PRO A 35 -9.19 11.94 -6.24
CA PRO A 35 -9.31 13.39 -6.13
C PRO A 35 -8.64 13.91 -4.85
N PRO A 36 -7.97 15.08 -4.90
CA PRO A 36 -7.15 15.57 -3.79
C PRO A 36 -7.94 15.76 -2.48
N ASP A 37 -9.25 15.98 -2.57
CA ASP A 37 -10.14 16.17 -1.43
C ASP A 37 -10.33 14.90 -0.57
N CYS A 38 -10.19 13.72 -1.18
CA CYS A 38 -10.45 12.41 -0.54
C CYS A 38 -9.16 11.65 -0.19
N LEU A 39 -8.00 12.31 -0.31
CA LEU A 39 -6.70 11.65 -0.18
C LEU A 39 -6.46 11.12 1.25
N ASP A 40 -6.85 11.87 2.28
CA ASP A 40 -6.71 11.45 3.68
C ASP A 40 -7.59 10.25 4.02
N ASP A 41 -8.79 10.19 3.44
CA ASP A 41 -9.70 9.06 3.56
C ASP A 41 -9.07 7.82 2.89
N LEU A 42 -8.54 7.95 1.67
CA LEU A 42 -7.84 6.87 0.99
C LEU A 42 -6.63 6.34 1.78
N VAL A 43 -5.84 7.22 2.42
CA VAL A 43 -4.72 6.78 3.26
C VAL A 43 -5.22 5.97 4.46
N THR A 44 -6.30 6.42 5.10
CA THR A 44 -6.93 5.71 6.23
C THR A 44 -7.48 4.36 5.80
N GLU A 45 -8.16 4.30 4.65
CA GLU A 45 -8.66 3.08 4.03
C GLU A 45 -7.50 2.09 3.75
N LEU A 46 -6.41 2.55 3.13
CA LEU A 46 -5.23 1.72 2.84
C LEU A 46 -4.52 1.22 4.11
N GLN A 47 -4.53 2.01 5.20
CA GLN A 47 -4.05 1.54 6.50
C GLN A 47 -4.95 0.42 7.04
N LEU A 48 -6.27 0.56 6.93
CA LEU A 48 -7.22 -0.47 7.34
C LEU A 48 -7.07 -1.74 6.50
N ILE A 49 -6.96 -1.63 5.18
CA ILE A 49 -6.70 -2.75 4.26
C ILE A 49 -5.40 -3.47 4.64
N SER A 50 -4.33 -2.71 4.93
CA SER A 50 -3.03 -3.28 5.33
C SER A 50 -3.17 -4.18 6.57
N HIS A 51 -3.93 -3.74 7.58
CA HIS A 51 -4.11 -4.46 8.83
C HIS A 51 -5.19 -5.55 8.78
N ARG A 52 -6.40 -5.22 8.28
CA ARG A 52 -7.58 -6.10 8.27
C ARG A 52 -7.50 -7.16 7.18
N THR A 53 -7.03 -6.80 5.98
CA THR A 53 -7.05 -7.70 4.83
C THR A 53 -5.79 -8.54 4.76
N PHE A 54 -4.62 -7.93 4.99
CA PHE A 54 -3.32 -8.62 4.85
C PHE A 54 -2.58 -8.89 6.16
N GLY A 55 -2.98 -8.29 7.28
CA GLY A 55 -2.27 -8.45 8.57
C GLY A 55 -0.84 -7.89 8.55
N LEU A 56 -0.56 -6.93 7.67
CA LEU A 56 0.75 -6.32 7.48
C LEU A 56 0.81 -4.95 8.14
N LYS A 57 1.99 -4.61 8.67
CA LYS A 57 2.20 -3.30 9.30
C LYS A 57 2.46 -2.24 8.22
N SER A 58 1.73 -1.14 8.30
CA SER A 58 1.88 0.01 7.40
C SER A 58 2.51 1.20 8.10
N ALA A 59 3.40 1.94 7.42
CA ALA A 59 3.87 3.27 7.82
C ALA A 59 3.43 4.31 6.79
N VAL A 60 3.03 5.49 7.24
CA VAL A 60 2.64 6.60 6.37
C VAL A 60 3.77 7.62 6.32
N VAL A 61 4.13 8.02 5.10
CA VAL A 61 5.13 9.04 4.83
C VAL A 61 4.46 10.17 4.07
N GLU A 62 4.30 11.31 4.73
CA GLU A 62 3.74 12.50 4.11
C GLU A 62 4.83 13.31 3.42
N CYS A 63 4.73 13.41 2.11
CA CYS A 63 5.68 14.14 1.28
C CYS A 63 5.18 15.55 0.99
N ASN A 64 6.08 16.51 1.14
CA ASN A 64 5.87 17.92 0.81
C ASN A 64 7.13 18.47 0.11
N PRO A 65 7.07 19.68 -0.48
CA PRO A 65 8.21 20.28 -1.18
C PRO A 65 9.46 20.52 -0.31
N ASN A 66 9.31 20.51 1.01
CA ASN A 66 10.38 20.73 1.99
C ASN A 66 10.86 19.44 2.65
N THR A 67 10.29 18.27 2.30
CA THR A 67 10.69 16.99 2.89
C THR A 67 12.15 16.71 2.59
N THR A 68 12.94 16.48 3.64
CA THR A 68 14.36 16.14 3.51
C THR A 68 14.57 14.63 3.38
N LEU A 69 15.77 14.22 2.96
CA LEU A 69 16.13 12.79 2.89
C LEU A 69 16.09 12.11 4.27
N ASP A 70 16.46 12.85 5.33
CA ASP A 70 16.44 12.32 6.69
C ASP A 70 15.00 12.18 7.22
N ASP A 71 14.10 13.12 6.87
CA ASP A 71 12.66 13.02 7.21
C ASP A 71 12.02 11.82 6.50
N PHE A 72 12.34 11.63 5.22
CA PHE A 72 11.89 10.46 4.48
C PHE A 72 12.42 9.16 5.10
N ALA A 73 13.71 9.09 5.45
CA ALA A 73 14.29 7.87 6.00
C ALA A 73 13.82 7.55 7.44
N SER A 74 13.56 8.58 8.25
CA SER A 74 13.10 8.42 9.64
C SER A 74 11.63 8.02 9.76
N SER A 75 10.83 8.22 8.71
CA SER A 75 9.40 7.86 8.66
C SER A 75 9.11 6.46 8.13
N LEU A 76 10.09 5.76 7.55
CA LEU A 76 9.91 4.37 7.06
C LEU A 76 9.86 3.30 8.16
N PRO A 77 10.63 3.40 9.27
CA PRO A 77 10.58 2.41 10.33
C PRO A 77 9.30 2.54 11.15
N LEU A 78 8.84 1.41 11.67
CA LEU A 78 7.74 1.42 12.63
C LEU A 78 8.21 2.16 13.88
N GLN A 79 7.52 3.26 14.22
CA GLN A 79 7.84 3.97 15.45
C GLN A 79 7.72 2.99 16.63
N PRO A 80 8.77 2.83 17.45
CA PRO A 80 8.63 2.09 18.68
C PRO A 80 7.61 2.82 19.54
N HIS A 81 6.51 2.15 19.86
CA HIS A 81 5.59 2.63 20.88
C HIS A 81 6.42 3.05 22.10
N PRO A 82 6.29 4.28 22.62
CA PRO A 82 6.92 4.63 23.88
C PRO A 82 6.23 3.77 24.94
N SER A 83 6.85 2.66 25.30
CA SER A 83 6.49 1.91 26.50
C SER A 83 6.57 2.90 27.66
N SER A 84 5.42 3.22 28.26
CA SER A 84 5.31 4.12 29.39
C SER A 84 6.37 3.77 30.44
N PRO A 85 7.13 4.75 30.99
CA PRO A 85 8.10 4.47 32.03
C PRO A 85 7.34 4.06 33.28
N THR A 86 7.25 2.76 33.54
CA THR A 86 6.79 2.27 34.83
C THR A 86 7.90 2.57 35.83
N THR A 87 7.78 3.73 36.47
CA THR A 87 8.54 4.09 37.66
C THR A 87 8.24 3.09 38.75
N THR A 88 9.21 2.25 39.09
CA THR A 88 9.45 1.78 40.46
C THR A 88 10.92 1.38 40.58
N ARG A 89 11.78 2.37 40.81
CA ARG A 89 13.09 2.16 41.43
C ARG A 89 12.85 1.74 42.88
N SER A 90 12.85 0.45 43.17
CA SER A 90 13.06 -0.03 44.53
C SER A 90 14.56 0.02 44.84
N LEU A 91 14.99 1.09 45.50
CA LEU A 91 16.26 1.11 46.23
C LEU A 91 16.10 0.21 47.45
N SER A 92 16.87 -0.89 47.52
CA SER A 92 17.08 -1.61 48.78
C SER A 92 18.46 -1.30 49.33
N HIS A 93 18.42 -0.58 50.45
CA HIS A 93 19.51 -0.22 51.33
C HIS A 93 19.83 -1.37 52.30
N TYR A 94 21.12 -1.51 52.61
CA TYR A 94 21.72 -2.10 53.82
C TYR A 94 21.19 -3.46 54.34
N LEU A 95 22.00 -4.52 54.17
CA LEU A 95 22.06 -5.58 55.18
C LEU A 95 23.45 -5.59 55.83
N SER A 96 23.37 -5.33 57.13
CA SER A 96 24.42 -5.27 58.11
C SER A 96 25.07 -6.63 58.30
N ARG A 97 26.39 -6.60 58.32
CA ARG A 97 27.27 -7.62 58.87
C ARG A 97 26.86 -7.91 60.32
N ASN A 98 26.70 -9.18 60.69
CA ASN A 98 26.90 -9.61 62.08
C ASN A 98 27.60 -10.97 62.13
N PRO A 99 28.47 -11.20 63.13
CA PRO A 99 29.35 -12.36 63.24
C PRO A 99 28.80 -13.41 64.21
N HIS A 100 29.45 -14.57 64.23
CA HIS A 100 29.39 -15.70 65.19
C HIS A 100 28.58 -16.97 64.83
N ASP A 101 29.36 -18.05 64.89
CA ASP A 101 29.10 -19.37 65.47
C ASP A 101 28.37 -20.50 64.71
N SER A 102 29.24 -21.37 64.15
CA SER A 102 29.43 -22.80 64.43
C SER A 102 28.47 -23.89 63.93
N TYR A 103 29.13 -25.06 63.74
CA TYR A 103 28.63 -26.44 63.70
C TYR A 103 28.32 -27.07 62.33
N PHE A 104 29.31 -27.77 61.74
CA PHE A 104 29.23 -29.18 61.31
C PHE A 104 30.62 -29.67 60.82
N PRO A 105 31.14 -30.83 61.27
CA PRO A 105 32.49 -31.29 60.96
C PRO A 105 32.57 -32.42 59.90
N ALA A 106 33.80 -32.58 59.41
CA ALA A 106 34.45 -33.78 58.87
C ALA A 106 34.27 -34.16 57.38
N GLY A 107 35.42 -34.29 56.70
CA GLY A 107 35.61 -35.35 55.72
C GLY A 107 36.48 -35.02 54.50
N HIS A 108 37.72 -35.53 54.52
CA HIS A 108 38.49 -36.04 53.38
C HIS A 108 39.47 -35.11 52.61
N VAL A 109 40.77 -35.23 53.00
CA VAL A 109 42.04 -35.43 52.22
C VAL A 109 42.16 -34.90 50.77
N SER A 110 43.30 -34.44 50.23
CA SER A 110 44.70 -34.29 50.65
C SER A 110 45.50 -33.53 49.57
N PHE A 111 46.74 -33.14 49.94
CA PHE A 111 47.94 -32.83 49.12
C PHE A 111 47.94 -31.51 48.29
N ALA A 112 49.03 -30.76 48.09
CA ALA A 112 50.32 -30.49 48.75
C ALA A 112 51.04 -29.43 47.88
N HIS A 113 51.69 -28.43 48.51
CA HIS A 113 52.90 -27.66 48.14
C HIS A 113 53.19 -27.36 46.64
N SER A 114 53.49 -26.13 46.18
CA SER A 114 54.65 -25.26 46.52
C SER A 114 54.57 -23.91 45.72
N PRO A 115 55.54 -22.95 45.76
CA PRO A 115 55.23 -21.55 46.06
C PRO A 115 55.56 -20.52 44.95
N GLY A 116 55.05 -19.30 45.12
CA GLY A 116 55.73 -18.07 44.68
C GLY A 116 55.30 -17.44 43.35
N ARG A 117 54.48 -16.38 43.42
CA ARG A 117 54.74 -15.10 42.73
C ARG A 117 53.75 -14.02 43.16
N LEU A 118 54.30 -12.86 43.54
CA LEU A 118 53.61 -11.60 43.68
C LEU A 118 52.97 -11.20 42.34
N GLY A 119 51.66 -11.00 42.32
CA GLY A 119 50.91 -10.49 41.18
C GLY A 119 49.58 -9.89 41.65
N GLN A 120 49.40 -8.60 41.37
CA GLN A 120 48.22 -7.80 41.70
C GLN A 120 46.90 -8.45 41.26
N PRO A 121 45.77 -8.20 41.96
CA PRO A 121 44.47 -8.55 41.40
C PRO A 121 44.19 -7.66 40.18
N ALA A 122 44.18 -8.27 39.01
CA ALA A 122 43.72 -7.65 37.77
C ALA A 122 42.23 -7.29 37.92
N ILE A 123 41.96 -5.98 37.89
CA ILE A 123 40.61 -5.43 37.73
C ILE A 123 40.13 -5.88 36.35
N ALA A 124 39.13 -6.76 36.31
CA ALA A 124 38.44 -7.08 35.07
C ALA A 124 37.85 -5.78 34.50
N PRO A 125 38.18 -5.39 33.26
CA PRO A 125 37.58 -4.19 32.68
C PRO A 125 36.09 -4.44 32.47
N LEU A 126 35.25 -3.54 32.99
CA LEU A 126 33.85 -3.45 32.60
C LEU A 126 33.79 -3.41 31.08
N ALA A 127 33.24 -4.46 30.47
CA ALA A 127 32.84 -4.41 29.08
C ALA A 127 31.82 -3.25 28.96
N PRO A 128 32.03 -2.29 28.04
CA PRO A 128 31.02 -1.29 27.77
C PRO A 128 29.76 -2.03 27.32
N GLN A 129 28.65 -1.82 28.02
CA GLN A 129 27.33 -2.20 27.53
C GLN A 129 27.14 -1.51 26.18
N THR A 130 27.37 -2.26 25.11
CA THR A 130 26.95 -1.85 23.78
C THR A 130 25.43 -1.75 23.87
N PRO A 131 24.82 -0.59 23.58
CA PRO A 131 23.37 -0.56 23.41
C PRO A 131 23.08 -1.57 22.30
N GLY A 132 22.33 -2.62 22.65
CA GLY A 132 21.88 -3.60 21.66
C GLY A 132 21.19 -2.86 20.52
N PRO A 133 21.35 -3.29 19.26
CA PRO A 133 20.74 -2.61 18.13
C PRO A 133 19.22 -2.58 18.35
N SER A 134 18.67 -1.41 18.61
CA SER A 134 17.26 -1.15 18.38
C SER A 134 17.05 -1.29 16.87
N HIS A 135 16.75 -2.50 16.42
CA HIS A 135 16.43 -2.76 15.02
C HIS A 135 15.10 -2.09 14.71
N SER A 136 15.16 -0.81 14.37
CA SER A 136 14.07 -0.07 13.75
C SER A 136 13.83 -0.74 12.40
N GLN A 137 12.86 -1.65 12.34
CA GLN A 137 12.56 -2.41 11.14
C GLN A 137 11.60 -1.60 10.27
N ILE A 138 11.95 -1.46 8.99
CA ILE A 138 11.10 -0.84 7.97
C ILE A 138 9.74 -1.57 7.93
N ALA A 139 8.65 -0.83 7.83
CA ALA A 139 7.30 -1.38 7.70
C ALA A 139 7.16 -2.27 6.45
N ASN A 140 6.22 -3.21 6.46
CA ASN A 140 5.95 -4.06 5.30
C ASN A 140 5.31 -3.27 4.17
N ILE A 141 4.40 -2.36 4.52
CA ILE A 141 3.72 -1.48 3.58
C ILE A 141 4.11 -0.04 3.89
N ILE A 142 4.57 0.71 2.89
CA ILE A 142 4.84 2.14 3.01
C ILE A 142 3.81 2.88 2.17
N LEU A 143 3.00 3.72 2.81
CA LEU A 143 2.03 4.59 2.16
C LEU A 143 2.67 5.96 1.98
N ALA A 144 3.19 6.24 0.78
CA ALA A 144 3.85 7.49 0.45
C ALA A 144 2.82 8.50 -0.09
N LYS A 145 2.27 9.32 0.81
CA LYS A 145 1.29 10.37 0.51
C LYS A 145 1.97 11.54 -0.19
N ASN A 146 1.39 12.03 -1.29
CA ASN A 146 1.86 13.19 -2.06
C ASN A 146 3.32 13.07 -2.57
N LEU A 147 3.75 11.86 -2.94
CA LEU A 147 5.12 11.60 -3.38
C LEU A 147 5.53 12.41 -4.62
N ASP A 148 4.55 12.82 -5.43
CA ASP A 148 4.67 13.74 -6.57
C ASP A 148 5.19 15.13 -6.17
N LYS A 149 4.81 15.62 -4.98
CA LYS A 149 5.21 16.93 -4.44
C LYS A 149 6.60 16.92 -3.79
N ALA A 150 7.18 15.73 -3.57
CA ALA A 150 8.49 15.59 -2.95
C ALA A 150 9.61 16.11 -3.86
N PRO A 151 10.72 16.65 -3.29
CA PRO A 151 11.91 16.98 -4.06
C PRO A 151 12.45 15.78 -4.86
N LYS A 152 13.10 16.06 -6.00
CA LYS A 152 13.70 15.02 -6.86
C LYS A 152 14.67 14.10 -6.11
N ALA A 153 15.38 14.63 -5.11
CA ALA A 153 16.28 13.84 -4.26
C ALA A 153 15.52 12.76 -3.47
N VAL A 154 14.38 13.11 -2.86
CA VAL A 154 13.53 12.16 -2.11
C VAL A 154 12.94 11.11 -3.04
N GLN A 155 12.44 11.51 -4.22
CA GLN A 155 11.93 10.55 -5.21
C GLN A 155 13.04 9.61 -5.72
N THR A 156 14.27 10.11 -5.85
CA THR A 156 15.44 9.28 -6.20
C THR A 156 15.77 8.30 -5.08
N GLN A 157 15.67 8.72 -3.82
CA GLN A 157 15.86 7.83 -2.67
C GLN A 157 14.77 6.76 -2.60
N ALA A 158 13.52 7.12 -2.89
CA ALA A 158 12.43 6.16 -3.02
C ALA A 158 12.72 5.15 -4.13
N LEU A 159 13.20 5.60 -5.30
CA LEU A 159 13.61 4.72 -6.39
C LEU A 159 14.74 3.76 -5.98
N GLU A 160 15.74 4.25 -5.24
CA GLU A 160 16.81 3.40 -4.71
C GLU A 160 16.25 2.34 -3.76
N LEU A 161 15.30 2.71 -2.90
CA LEU A 161 14.62 1.79 -1.99
C LEU A 161 13.84 0.72 -2.77
N LEU A 162 13.09 1.07 -3.82
CA LEU A 162 12.35 0.10 -4.64
C LEU A 162 13.33 -0.88 -5.31
N ARG A 163 14.44 -0.37 -5.83
CA ARG A 163 15.38 -1.16 -6.64
C ARG A 163 16.31 -2.05 -5.79
N THR A 164 16.77 -1.55 -4.65
CA THR A 164 17.77 -2.24 -3.80
C THR A 164 17.16 -2.90 -2.58
N LYS A 165 15.90 -2.57 -2.24
CA LYS A 165 15.25 -2.94 -0.98
C LYS A 165 16.05 -2.53 0.25
N ARG A 166 16.84 -1.46 0.13
CA ARG A 166 17.69 -0.91 1.18
C ARG A 166 17.60 0.61 1.16
N ILE A 167 17.74 1.20 2.34
CA ILE A 167 17.90 2.65 2.49
C ILE A 167 19.15 2.93 3.30
N PHE A 168 19.92 3.92 2.85
CA PHE A 168 21.13 4.39 3.51
C PHE A 168 20.78 5.64 4.30
N THR A 169 20.90 5.54 5.63
CA THR A 169 20.82 6.71 6.51
C THR A 169 22.23 7.12 6.91
N ARG A 170 22.38 8.32 7.49
CA ARG A 170 23.68 8.82 7.96
C ARG A 170 24.37 7.86 8.93
N THR A 171 23.59 7.08 9.70
CA THR A 171 24.08 6.29 10.83
C THR A 171 23.95 4.78 10.62
N SER A 172 23.17 4.33 9.64
CA SER A 172 22.90 2.91 9.44
C SER A 172 22.33 2.60 8.05
N VAL A 173 22.48 1.36 7.63
CA VAL A 173 21.79 0.82 6.44
C VAL A 173 20.63 -0.04 6.92
N GLN A 174 19.42 0.31 6.50
CA GLN A 174 18.23 -0.45 6.83
C GLN A 174 17.77 -1.23 5.59
N THR A 175 17.48 -2.53 5.77
CA THR A 175 17.00 -3.41 4.70
C THR A 175 15.50 -3.59 4.86
N ALA A 176 14.75 -3.45 3.77
CA ALA A 176 13.32 -3.66 3.75
C ALA A 176 12.98 -5.16 3.99
N PRO A 177 11.82 -5.48 4.60
CA PRO A 177 11.41 -6.86 4.80
C PRO A 177 11.28 -7.64 3.48
N LYS A 178 11.23 -8.97 3.58
CA LYS A 178 11.04 -9.84 2.40
C LYS A 178 9.71 -9.52 1.69
N THR A 179 8.64 -9.31 2.47
CA THR A 179 7.35 -8.80 2.03
C THR A 179 7.34 -7.28 2.20
N PHE A 180 7.64 -6.59 1.10
CA PHE A 180 7.76 -5.15 1.07
C PHE A 180 6.99 -4.59 -0.13
N MET A 181 6.12 -3.63 0.13
CA MET A 181 5.35 -2.91 -0.88
C MET A 181 5.33 -1.42 -0.54
N LEU A 182 5.68 -0.58 -1.50
CA LEU A 182 5.45 0.86 -1.43
C LEU A 182 4.22 1.18 -2.27
N VAL A 183 3.28 1.91 -1.69
CA VAL A 183 2.09 2.44 -2.35
C VAL A 183 2.27 3.96 -2.44
N ALA A 184 2.38 4.49 -3.65
CA ALA A 184 2.33 5.93 -3.85
C ALA A 184 0.86 6.37 -3.85
N VAL A 185 0.48 7.18 -2.86
CA VAL A 185 -0.89 7.71 -2.73
C VAL A 185 -0.89 9.15 -3.23
N LEU A 186 -1.49 9.36 -4.40
CA LEU A 186 -1.37 10.61 -5.15
C LEU A 186 -2.74 11.28 -5.34
N GLY A 187 -2.79 12.60 -5.20
CA GLY A 187 -3.97 13.40 -5.51
C GLY A 187 -3.87 13.91 -6.95
N ALA A 188 -4.85 13.61 -7.79
CA ALA A 188 -4.92 14.10 -9.16
C ALA A 188 -6.38 14.30 -9.58
N ASP A 189 -6.63 14.95 -10.71
CA ASP A 189 -7.97 15.12 -11.27
C ASP A 189 -8.41 13.88 -12.07
N SER A 190 -7.46 13.07 -12.53
CA SER A 190 -7.69 11.80 -13.22
C SER A 190 -6.59 10.76 -12.94
N GLY A 191 -6.89 9.49 -13.20
CA GLY A 191 -5.96 8.37 -13.02
C GLY A 191 -4.68 8.51 -13.84
N GLY A 192 -4.81 9.00 -15.07
CA GLY A 192 -3.69 9.23 -15.97
C GLY A 192 -2.74 10.35 -15.54
N GLU A 193 -3.19 11.32 -14.74
CA GLU A 193 -2.40 12.50 -14.37
C GLU A 193 -1.57 12.31 -13.10
N ALA A 194 -1.95 11.36 -12.25
CA ALA A 194 -1.21 11.01 -11.04
C ALA A 194 0.18 10.43 -11.38
N ARG A 195 1.22 11.27 -11.34
CA ARG A 195 2.57 10.89 -11.77
C ARG A 195 3.66 11.42 -10.84
N VAL A 196 4.72 10.62 -10.76
CA VAL A 196 5.99 11.01 -10.15
C VAL A 196 7.06 11.20 -11.23
N THR A 197 8.32 11.41 -10.85
CA THR A 197 9.44 11.47 -11.80
C THR A 197 9.46 10.26 -12.73
N GLN A 198 9.85 10.49 -13.99
CA GLN A 198 9.80 9.48 -15.06
C GLN A 198 10.41 8.13 -14.67
N HIS A 199 11.58 8.15 -14.03
CA HIS A 199 12.29 6.93 -13.67
C HIS A 199 11.61 6.19 -12.52
N LEU A 200 11.11 6.90 -11.50
CA LEU A 200 10.38 6.29 -10.40
C LEU A 200 9.04 5.73 -10.87
N ASN A 201 8.35 6.45 -11.74
CA ASN A 201 7.06 6.05 -12.29
C ASN A 201 7.13 4.70 -13.03
N ASP A 202 8.24 4.44 -13.72
CA ASP A 202 8.48 3.21 -14.46
C ASP A 202 8.65 1.96 -13.56
N PHE A 203 8.94 2.16 -12.27
CA PHE A 203 9.09 1.08 -11.28
C PHE A 203 7.77 0.69 -10.60
N PHE A 204 6.71 1.48 -10.75
CA PHE A 204 5.40 1.11 -10.23
C PHE A 204 4.69 0.14 -11.17
N TYR A 205 4.32 -1.02 -10.66
CA TYR A 205 3.68 -2.13 -11.35
C TYR A 205 2.35 -1.77 -12.00
N VAL A 206 1.44 -1.26 -11.19
CA VAL A 206 0.08 -0.87 -11.58
C VAL A 206 -0.27 0.48 -10.99
N ALA A 207 -1.17 1.18 -11.69
CA ALA A 207 -1.88 2.33 -11.17
C ALA A 207 -3.38 2.01 -11.12
N HIS A 208 -4.01 2.40 -10.02
CA HIS A 208 -5.44 2.29 -9.84
C HIS A 208 -5.99 3.65 -9.41
N TRP A 209 -7.04 4.10 -10.11
CA TRP A 209 -7.76 5.32 -9.81
C TRP A 209 -9.02 4.98 -9.02
N VAL A 210 -9.17 5.61 -7.86
CA VAL A 210 -10.31 5.47 -6.97
C VAL A 210 -11.22 6.68 -7.19
N ASP A 211 -12.38 6.43 -7.78
CA ASP A 211 -13.45 7.41 -7.84
C ASP A 211 -14.28 7.33 -6.55
N PRO A 212 -14.25 8.36 -5.68
CA PRO A 212 -14.99 8.35 -4.42
C PRO A 212 -16.51 8.29 -4.62
N ASP A 213 -17.04 8.73 -5.75
CA ASP A 213 -18.48 8.70 -6.02
C ASP A 213 -18.97 7.30 -6.45
N GLU A 214 -18.10 6.48 -7.06
CA GLU A 214 -18.42 5.12 -7.52
C GLU A 214 -18.01 4.03 -6.52
N GLU A 215 -16.78 4.07 -5.99
CA GLU A 215 -16.21 3.00 -5.15
C GLU A 215 -16.42 3.22 -3.64
N GLY A 216 -16.48 4.48 -3.18
CA GLY A 216 -16.55 4.83 -1.75
C GLY A 216 -15.34 4.37 -0.93
N PHE A 217 -15.47 4.38 0.42
CA PHE A 217 -14.44 3.89 1.35
C PHE A 217 -15.01 2.82 2.31
N PRO A 218 -15.13 1.57 1.84
CA PRO A 218 -15.88 0.52 2.55
C PRO A 218 -15.38 0.22 3.97
N HIS A 219 -14.08 0.30 4.25
CA HIS A 219 -13.57 0.00 5.59
C HIS A 219 -13.69 1.16 6.58
N MET A 220 -13.77 2.40 6.08
CA MET A 220 -13.99 3.60 6.89
C MET A 220 -15.45 3.76 7.31
N ASP A 221 -16.40 3.38 6.45
CA ASP A 221 -17.84 3.56 6.71
C ASP A 221 -18.37 2.72 7.88
N GLY A 222 -17.59 1.74 8.35
CA GLY A 222 -17.85 1.01 9.58
C GLY A 222 -19.09 0.09 9.53
N ASP A 223 -19.03 -1.01 10.27
CA ASP A 223 -20.13 -1.96 10.47
C ASP A 223 -21.37 -1.37 11.22
N ASP A 224 -21.51 -0.03 11.27
CA ASP A 224 -22.58 0.70 11.93
C ASP A 224 -23.90 0.71 11.14
N ALA A 225 -23.93 0.10 9.95
CA ALA A 225 -25.17 -0.20 9.23
C ALA A 225 -26.03 -1.31 9.89
N SER A 226 -25.57 -1.92 10.99
CA SER A 226 -26.30 -2.95 11.73
C SER A 226 -27.20 -2.43 12.86
N SER A 227 -27.46 -1.11 12.94
CA SER A 227 -28.38 -0.52 13.94
C SER A 227 -29.50 0.34 13.34
N ILE A 228 -30.20 -0.16 12.31
CA ILE A 228 -31.54 0.35 12.02
C ILE A 228 -32.51 -0.31 13.00
N SER A 229 -32.83 0.43 14.08
CA SER A 229 -33.98 0.16 14.93
C SER A 229 -35.26 0.14 14.09
N TYR A 230 -35.97 -0.98 14.07
CA TYR A 230 -37.37 -1.01 13.66
C TYR A 230 -38.14 -0.09 14.62
N THR A 231 -38.55 1.07 14.14
CA THR A 231 -39.70 1.75 14.72
C THR A 231 -40.92 1.07 14.12
N ASP A 232 -41.52 0.23 14.96
CA ASP A 232 -42.88 -0.30 14.79
C ASP A 232 -43.84 0.89 14.75
N ASP A 233 -44.25 1.28 13.54
CA ASP A 233 -45.43 2.10 13.35
C ASP A 233 -46.43 1.29 12.51
N GLY A 234 -47.28 0.59 13.24
CA GLY A 234 -48.43 -0.09 12.66
C GLY A 234 -49.40 0.90 12.04
N ARG A 235 -49.67 0.74 10.76
CA ARG A 235 -50.98 1.01 10.13
C ARG A 235 -51.08 0.25 8.82
N GLY A 236 -52.00 -0.70 8.79
CA GLY A 236 -52.28 -1.51 7.62
C GLY A 236 -52.92 -0.72 6.48
N ASP A 237 -52.59 -1.13 5.26
CA ASP A 237 -53.58 -1.33 4.21
C ASP A 237 -53.04 -2.37 3.22
N ASP A 238 -53.93 -3.24 2.79
CA ASP A 238 -53.66 -4.40 1.94
C ASP A 238 -53.63 -3.98 0.46
N ASN A 239 -52.52 -4.17 -0.25
CA ASN A 239 -52.59 -4.64 -1.64
C ASN A 239 -51.28 -5.21 -2.18
N ALA A 240 -51.43 -6.20 -3.07
CA ALA A 240 -50.42 -7.17 -3.48
C ALA A 240 -49.33 -6.69 -4.46
N SER A 241 -48.10 -7.17 -4.18
CA SER A 241 -47.01 -7.62 -5.06
C SER A 241 -47.00 -7.31 -6.57
N ILE A 242 -45.98 -6.55 -7.04
CA ILE A 242 -45.19 -6.92 -8.22
C ILE A 242 -43.78 -6.27 -8.24
N ALA A 243 -42.76 -7.14 -8.36
CA ALA A 243 -41.47 -7.00 -9.05
C ALA A 243 -40.43 -5.92 -8.66
N SER A 244 -39.24 -6.45 -8.36
CA SER A 244 -37.94 -5.80 -8.21
C SER A 244 -37.54 -4.83 -9.34
N THR A 245 -36.98 -3.69 -8.95
CA THR A 245 -35.74 -3.11 -9.51
C THR A 245 -35.15 -2.19 -8.43
N ASP A 246 -34.25 -2.72 -7.60
CA ASP A 246 -33.51 -1.91 -6.64
C ASP A 246 -32.37 -1.19 -7.38
N SER A 247 -32.65 0.03 -7.80
CA SER A 247 -31.71 1.03 -8.29
C SER A 247 -31.71 2.15 -7.26
N VAL A 248 -30.82 2.08 -6.28
CA VAL A 248 -30.67 3.14 -5.28
C VAL A 248 -29.68 4.17 -5.82
N VAL A 249 -30.15 5.01 -6.75
CA VAL A 249 -29.47 6.27 -7.10
C VAL A 249 -29.64 7.21 -5.91
N ARG A 250 -28.63 7.31 -5.04
CA ARG A 250 -28.66 8.26 -3.91
C ARG A 250 -28.29 9.66 -4.38
N ARG A 251 -29.27 10.34 -5.00
CA ARG A 251 -29.20 11.75 -5.38
C ARG A 251 -29.11 12.62 -4.12
N ARG A 252 -27.93 13.17 -3.81
CA ARG A 252 -27.79 14.22 -2.77
C ARG A 252 -28.09 15.59 -3.39
N SER A 253 -29.24 16.14 -3.03
CA SER A 253 -29.64 17.51 -3.34
C SER A 253 -28.82 18.49 -2.50
N ARG A 254 -28.01 19.34 -3.13
CA ARG A 254 -27.39 20.53 -2.50
C ARG A 254 -28.45 21.63 -2.40
N GLY A 255 -28.96 21.86 -1.20
CA GLY A 255 -29.78 23.02 -0.85
C GLY A 255 -29.04 23.89 0.16
N SER A 256 -28.87 25.16 -0.19
CA SER A 256 -28.16 26.20 0.55
C SER A 256 -29.10 26.99 1.49
N THR A 257 -28.49 27.63 2.48
CA THR A 257 -28.93 28.79 3.30
C THR A 257 -29.76 28.60 4.59
N ASN A 258 -29.11 29.01 5.70
CA ASN A 258 -29.57 29.70 6.92
C ASN A 258 -30.96 29.41 7.51
N ASP A 259 -31.01 29.00 8.79
CA ASP A 259 -31.53 29.87 9.87
C ASP A 259 -31.32 29.33 11.32
N ILE A 260 -30.74 30.22 12.14
CA ILE A 260 -31.09 30.67 13.51
C ILE A 260 -31.46 29.66 14.63
N LEU A 261 -30.53 29.62 15.61
CA LEU A 261 -30.65 29.66 17.08
C LEU A 261 -32.02 29.36 17.76
N TYR A 262 -32.04 28.35 18.64
CA TYR A 262 -32.60 28.51 20.00
C TYR A 262 -31.81 27.74 21.07
N ARG A 263 -31.77 28.38 22.23
CA ARG A 263 -30.98 28.21 23.46
C ARG A 263 -31.60 27.19 24.45
N SER A 264 -30.77 26.72 25.41
CA SER A 264 -31.08 26.15 26.78
C SER A 264 -30.71 24.66 26.91
N SER A 265 -29.99 24.10 27.89
CA SER A 265 -29.37 24.50 29.17
C SER A 265 -28.37 23.39 29.61
N PRO A 266 -27.52 23.56 30.66
CA PRO A 266 -26.29 22.78 30.84
C PRO A 266 -26.30 21.74 32.00
N LYS A 267 -25.26 20.87 31.96
CA LYS A 267 -24.62 19.99 32.99
C LYS A 267 -25.07 18.53 33.11
N PRO A 268 -24.22 17.59 33.64
CA PRO A 268 -22.86 17.76 34.21
C PRO A 268 -21.78 16.82 33.65
N LEU A 269 -20.54 17.07 34.11
CA LEU A 269 -19.32 16.30 33.84
C LEU A 269 -19.46 14.81 34.19
N ALA A 270 -19.12 13.95 33.24
CA ALA A 270 -18.71 12.56 33.46
C ALA A 270 -17.26 12.39 32.95
N MET A 271 -16.47 11.66 33.73
CA MET A 271 -15.03 11.42 33.56
C MET A 271 -14.67 10.78 32.22
N PRO A 272 -13.42 10.92 31.73
CA PRO A 272 -13.02 10.34 30.46
C PRO A 272 -12.94 8.82 30.60
N ALA A 273 -13.94 8.13 30.06
CA ALA A 273 -13.82 6.72 29.74
C ALA A 273 -12.76 6.58 28.64
N SER A 274 -11.73 5.80 28.95
CA SER A 274 -10.71 5.29 28.05
C SER A 274 -11.24 5.05 26.65
N THR A 275 -10.65 5.73 25.65
CA THR A 275 -10.68 5.35 24.25
C THR A 275 -10.12 3.95 24.13
N THR A 276 -10.98 2.95 24.29
CA THR A 276 -10.70 1.59 23.87
C THR A 276 -11.01 1.58 22.38
N THR A 277 -9.94 1.60 21.58
CA THR A 277 -10.00 1.23 20.19
C THR A 277 -10.76 -0.10 20.10
N PRO A 278 -11.83 -0.21 19.29
CA PRO A 278 -12.47 -1.50 19.06
C PRO A 278 -11.53 -2.35 18.21
N THR A 279 -10.64 -3.10 18.87
CA THR A 279 -9.89 -4.17 18.23
C THR A 279 -10.86 -5.33 18.02
N THR A 280 -11.66 -5.26 16.96
CA THR A 280 -12.30 -6.45 16.40
C THR A 280 -11.20 -7.41 15.97
N ASN A 281 -10.91 -8.39 16.81
CA ASN A 281 -9.92 -9.46 16.60
C ASN A 281 -10.39 -10.45 15.50
N LYS A 282 -10.75 -9.94 14.31
CA LYS A 282 -10.98 -10.78 13.14
C LYS A 282 -9.61 -11.15 12.56
N PRO A 283 -9.31 -12.43 12.28
CA PRO A 283 -8.06 -12.80 11.63
C PRO A 283 -7.99 -12.14 10.25
N PRO A 284 -6.78 -11.84 9.75
CA PRO A 284 -6.61 -11.21 8.45
C PRO A 284 -7.24 -12.05 7.34
N ALA A 285 -7.89 -11.41 6.37
CA ALA A 285 -8.59 -12.10 5.30
C ALA A 285 -7.66 -13.02 4.48
N PHE A 286 -6.42 -12.56 4.23
CA PHE A 286 -5.38 -13.29 3.53
C PHE A 286 -4.18 -13.56 4.43
N THR A 287 -3.75 -14.81 4.46
CA THR A 287 -2.52 -15.21 5.15
C THR A 287 -1.30 -15.15 4.23
N ALA A 288 -0.10 -15.12 4.79
CA ALA A 288 1.14 -15.19 4.01
C ALA A 288 1.27 -16.49 3.19
N ALA A 289 0.62 -17.57 3.64
CA ALA A 289 0.54 -18.83 2.91
C ALA A 289 -0.32 -18.69 1.64
N ASP A 290 -1.49 -18.03 1.74
CA ASP A 290 -2.39 -17.78 0.61
C ASP A 290 -1.69 -16.97 -0.48
N VAL A 291 -1.01 -15.88 -0.11
CA VAL A 291 -0.26 -15.03 -1.05
C VAL A 291 0.88 -15.82 -1.71
N SER A 292 1.56 -16.69 -0.95
CA SER A 292 2.63 -17.53 -1.49
C SER A 292 2.09 -18.60 -2.44
N HIS A 293 0.93 -19.15 -2.16
CA HIS A 293 0.24 -20.12 -3.01
C HIS A 293 -0.20 -19.47 -4.33
N LEU A 294 -0.85 -18.30 -4.28
CA LEU A 294 -1.24 -17.54 -5.46
C LEU A 294 -0.04 -17.15 -6.33
N ARG A 295 1.10 -16.81 -5.71
CA ARG A 295 2.37 -16.58 -6.43
C ARG A 295 2.88 -17.83 -7.15
N GLN A 296 2.74 -19.01 -6.56
CA GLN A 296 3.15 -20.25 -7.24
C GLN A 296 2.24 -20.56 -8.44
N LEU A 297 0.95 -20.26 -8.34
CA LEU A 297 0.00 -20.43 -9.43
C LEU A 297 0.26 -19.47 -10.59
N SER A 298 0.58 -18.20 -10.32
CA SER A 298 0.88 -17.23 -11.38
C SER A 298 2.11 -17.64 -12.20
N LEU A 299 3.11 -18.27 -11.57
CA LEU A 299 4.29 -18.79 -12.27
C LEU A 299 3.99 -20.00 -13.17
N ARG A 300 2.91 -20.74 -12.91
CA ARG A 300 2.50 -21.93 -13.68
C ARG A 300 1.47 -21.64 -14.77
N THR A 301 0.94 -20.42 -14.80
CA THR A 301 -0.11 -20.03 -15.75
C THR A 301 0.41 -20.08 -17.18
N ALA A 302 -0.30 -20.81 -18.04
CA ALA A 302 0.04 -20.97 -19.45
C ALA A 302 -0.36 -19.73 -20.27
N ILE A 303 0.45 -19.40 -21.28
CA ILE A 303 0.10 -18.37 -22.27
C ILE A 303 0.17 -18.98 -23.67
N ASP A 304 -0.91 -18.84 -24.43
CA ASP A 304 -0.93 -19.24 -25.83
C ASP A 304 -0.18 -18.23 -26.69
N ILE A 305 0.43 -18.73 -27.77
CA ILE A 305 1.27 -17.93 -28.67
C ILE A 305 0.47 -16.79 -29.30
N ASP A 306 -0.80 -17.01 -29.62
CA ASP A 306 -1.66 -15.98 -30.21
C ASP A 306 -2.01 -14.88 -29.22
N VAL A 307 -2.17 -15.20 -27.92
CA VAL A 307 -2.39 -14.20 -26.87
C VAL A 307 -1.11 -13.43 -26.57
N LEU A 308 0.05 -14.09 -26.60
CA LEU A 308 1.35 -13.42 -26.52
C LEU A 308 1.55 -12.45 -27.71
N ARG A 309 1.14 -12.85 -28.92
CA ARG A 309 1.16 -11.97 -30.10
C ARG A 309 0.23 -10.78 -29.92
N TYR A 310 -0.99 -11.01 -29.42
CA TYR A 310 -1.95 -9.95 -29.10
C TYR A 310 -1.37 -8.92 -28.12
N GLN A 311 -0.74 -9.38 -27.04
CA GLN A 311 -0.03 -8.53 -26.09
C GLN A 311 1.06 -7.68 -26.76
N MET A 312 1.89 -8.28 -27.61
CA MET A 312 2.96 -7.56 -28.33
C MET A 312 2.40 -6.56 -29.35
N ASN A 313 1.26 -6.88 -29.98
CA ASN A 313 0.57 -5.96 -30.87
C ASN A 313 0.09 -4.73 -30.10
N ILE A 314 -0.58 -4.89 -28.96
CA ILE A 314 -0.99 -3.77 -28.10
C ILE A 314 0.21 -2.87 -27.77
N ILE A 315 1.33 -3.45 -27.34
CA ILE A 315 2.56 -2.71 -26.99
C ILE A 315 3.07 -1.92 -28.20
N SER A 316 3.07 -2.53 -29.38
CA SER A 316 3.54 -1.90 -30.61
C SER A 316 2.64 -0.75 -31.04
N PHE A 317 1.32 -0.92 -30.97
CA PHE A 317 0.35 0.13 -31.28
C PHE A 317 0.42 1.29 -30.29
N LEU A 318 0.55 1.02 -28.98
CA LEU A 318 0.78 2.08 -27.99
C LEU A 318 2.04 2.89 -28.27
N ARG A 319 3.13 2.26 -28.73
CA ARG A 319 4.39 2.95 -29.10
C ARG A 319 4.28 3.75 -30.39
N MET A 320 3.42 3.33 -31.32
CA MET A 320 3.21 4.00 -32.60
C MET A 320 2.09 5.04 -32.55
N HIS A 321 1.30 5.07 -31.47
CA HIS A 321 0.18 5.98 -31.31
C HIS A 321 0.61 7.44 -31.47
N ARG A 322 -0.22 8.25 -32.14
CA ARG A 322 0.14 9.62 -32.50
C ARG A 322 0.24 10.54 -31.30
N ALA A 323 -0.68 10.39 -30.34
CA ALA A 323 -0.72 11.20 -29.12
C ALA A 323 0.30 10.79 -28.05
N VAL A 324 1.10 9.74 -28.28
CA VAL A 324 2.05 9.19 -27.31
C VAL A 324 3.48 9.60 -27.63
N SER A 325 4.14 10.24 -26.66
CA SER A 325 5.54 10.68 -26.73
C SER A 325 6.48 9.60 -26.21
N GLY A 326 6.01 8.74 -25.31
CA GLY A 326 6.81 7.71 -24.66
C GLY A 326 6.09 7.10 -23.46
N GLY A 327 6.85 6.38 -22.63
CA GLY A 327 6.31 5.72 -21.42
C GLY A 327 6.14 4.21 -21.53
N ILE A 328 6.13 3.66 -22.75
CA ILE A 328 6.02 2.22 -23.01
C ILE A 328 7.42 1.58 -23.01
N THR A 329 8.02 1.50 -21.82
CA THR A 329 9.36 0.95 -21.61
C THR A 329 9.38 -0.59 -21.68
N PRO A 330 10.55 -1.22 -21.79
CA PRO A 330 10.69 -2.67 -21.63
C PRO A 330 10.23 -3.18 -20.26
N GLN A 331 10.37 -2.37 -19.20
CA GLN A 331 9.87 -2.72 -17.86
C GLN A 331 8.34 -2.75 -17.84
N ALA A 332 7.68 -1.80 -18.51
CA ALA A 332 6.22 -1.81 -18.65
C ALA A 332 5.72 -3.09 -19.34
N THR A 333 6.43 -3.54 -20.39
CA THR A 333 6.13 -4.83 -21.06
C THR A 333 6.26 -6.01 -20.11
N ARG A 334 7.30 -6.03 -19.25
CA ARG A 334 7.47 -7.06 -18.23
C ARG A 334 6.34 -7.04 -17.20
N HIS A 335 5.97 -5.85 -16.72
CA HIS A 335 4.86 -5.69 -15.76
C HIS A 335 3.53 -6.15 -16.36
N LEU A 336 3.29 -5.88 -17.65
CA LEU A 336 2.11 -6.37 -18.35
C LEU A 336 2.07 -7.91 -18.38
N ASP A 337 3.14 -8.60 -18.81
CA ASP A 337 3.19 -10.07 -18.82
C ASP A 337 3.00 -10.63 -17.41
N GLN A 338 3.67 -10.04 -16.42
CA GLN A 338 3.57 -10.46 -15.03
C GLN A 338 2.15 -10.26 -14.47
N LEU A 339 1.46 -9.15 -14.81
CA LEU A 339 0.10 -8.86 -14.36
C LEU A 339 -0.93 -9.80 -14.96
N VAL A 340 -0.80 -10.09 -16.25
CA VAL A 340 -1.72 -11.01 -16.91
C VAL A 340 -1.62 -12.42 -16.32
N ARG A 341 -0.40 -12.85 -15.96
CA ARG A 341 -0.16 -14.12 -15.25
C ARG A 341 -0.68 -14.14 -13.82
N THR A 342 -0.65 -13.02 -13.11
CA THR A 342 -1.21 -12.96 -11.75
C THR A 342 -2.73 -12.85 -11.74
N LEU A 343 -3.33 -12.24 -12.77
CA LEU A 343 -4.79 -12.13 -12.89
C LEU A 343 -5.46 -13.49 -13.19
N ALA A 344 -4.88 -14.33 -14.03
CA ALA A 344 -5.57 -15.56 -14.45
C ALA A 344 -5.94 -16.50 -13.27
N PRO A 345 -5.04 -16.82 -12.31
CA PRO A 345 -5.39 -17.61 -11.14
C PRO A 345 -6.44 -16.97 -10.24
N LEU A 346 -6.53 -15.64 -10.20
CA LEU A 346 -7.53 -14.91 -9.42
C LEU A 346 -8.94 -15.03 -10.02
N HIS A 347 -9.04 -15.26 -11.32
CA HIS A 347 -10.28 -15.57 -12.02
C HIS A 347 -10.56 -17.08 -12.14
N GLY A 348 -9.77 -17.92 -11.47
CA GLY A 348 -9.91 -19.38 -11.55
C GLY A 348 -9.47 -19.98 -12.89
N LEU A 349 -8.67 -19.25 -13.68
CA LEU A 349 -8.17 -19.71 -14.99
C LEU A 349 -6.72 -20.19 -14.88
N GLU A 350 -6.38 -21.28 -15.56
CA GLU A 350 -4.99 -21.80 -15.65
C GLU A 350 -4.23 -21.26 -16.87
N PHE A 351 -4.94 -20.60 -17.78
CA PHE A 351 -4.42 -20.02 -18.99
C PHE A 351 -4.87 -18.56 -19.11
N ILE A 352 -4.11 -17.80 -19.89
CA ILE A 352 -4.35 -16.38 -20.12
C ILE A 352 -5.36 -16.18 -21.25
N THR A 353 -6.33 -15.30 -21.03
CA THR A 353 -7.31 -14.88 -22.06
C THR A 353 -7.03 -13.46 -22.55
N PRO A 354 -7.44 -13.10 -23.79
CA PRO A 354 -7.28 -11.74 -24.32
C PRO A 354 -7.97 -10.66 -23.47
N ALA A 355 -9.09 -10.99 -22.83
CA ALA A 355 -9.81 -10.09 -21.94
C ALA A 355 -8.94 -9.65 -20.74
N LEU A 356 -8.19 -10.58 -20.14
CA LEU A 356 -7.27 -10.28 -19.04
C LEU A 356 -6.12 -9.36 -19.50
N VAL A 357 -5.66 -9.51 -20.74
CA VAL A 357 -4.64 -8.62 -21.33
C VAL A 357 -5.17 -7.19 -21.42
N GLY A 358 -6.43 -7.01 -21.82
CA GLY A 358 -7.07 -5.68 -21.86
C GLY A 358 -7.17 -5.02 -20.48
N VAL A 359 -7.63 -5.76 -19.47
CA VAL A 359 -7.69 -5.27 -18.08
C VAL A 359 -6.30 -4.91 -17.56
N ALA A 360 -5.32 -5.77 -17.81
CA ALA A 360 -3.94 -5.52 -17.41
C ALA A 360 -3.33 -4.29 -18.11
N ALA A 361 -3.63 -4.09 -19.40
CA ALA A 361 -3.15 -2.95 -20.17
C ALA A 361 -3.64 -1.62 -19.57
N ARG A 362 -4.93 -1.54 -19.20
CA ARG A 362 -5.50 -0.38 -18.49
C ARG A 362 -4.71 -0.06 -17.22
N LYS A 363 -4.50 -1.05 -16.33
CA LYS A 363 -3.85 -0.81 -15.03
C LYS A 363 -2.34 -0.55 -15.13
N VAL A 364 -1.63 -1.12 -16.13
CA VAL A 364 -0.16 -0.97 -16.26
C VAL A 364 0.23 0.31 -16.98
N TYR A 365 -0.51 0.73 -18.01
CA TYR A 365 -0.13 1.86 -18.86
C TYR A 365 -0.71 3.21 -18.45
N LEU A 366 -1.74 3.22 -17.59
CA LEU A 366 -2.41 4.44 -17.10
C LEU A 366 -1.44 5.53 -16.65
N HIS A 367 -0.55 5.21 -15.71
CA HIS A 367 0.43 6.16 -15.18
C HIS A 367 1.65 6.34 -16.08
N ARG A 368 1.87 5.46 -17.05
CA ARG A 368 3.13 5.40 -17.83
C ARG A 368 3.09 6.23 -19.09
N ILE A 369 1.95 6.24 -19.79
CA ILE A 369 1.81 6.89 -21.10
C ILE A 369 2.11 8.38 -20.95
N LYS A 370 3.04 8.90 -21.75
CA LYS A 370 3.32 10.33 -21.79
C LYS A 370 2.68 10.92 -23.03
N MET A 371 1.79 11.88 -22.82
CA MET A 371 1.15 12.60 -23.92
C MET A 371 2.17 13.49 -24.65
N VAL A 372 2.04 13.55 -25.98
CA VAL A 372 2.82 14.44 -26.84
C VAL A 372 2.37 15.87 -26.66
N LYS A 373 3.34 16.80 -26.54
CA LYS A 373 3.04 18.23 -26.69
C LYS A 373 2.82 18.53 -28.18
N PRO A 374 1.81 19.33 -28.57
CA PRO A 374 1.53 19.63 -29.98
C PRO A 374 2.76 20.06 -30.80
N SER A 375 3.65 20.85 -30.20
CA SER A 375 4.90 21.33 -30.82
C SER A 375 5.97 20.26 -31.06
N MET A 376 5.87 19.11 -30.39
CA MET A 376 6.84 18.01 -30.44
C MET A 376 6.27 16.78 -31.17
N GLU A 377 5.11 16.92 -31.79
CA GLU A 377 4.48 15.85 -32.56
C GLU A 377 5.27 15.56 -33.85
N ARG A 378 5.34 14.29 -34.26
CA ARG A 378 6.24 13.81 -35.32
C ARG A 378 6.03 14.53 -36.67
N SER A 379 4.80 14.91 -37.00
CA SER A 379 4.46 15.61 -38.24
C SER A 379 4.90 17.08 -38.27
N MET A 380 5.27 17.67 -37.13
CA MET A 380 5.89 19.00 -37.08
C MET A 380 7.20 19.06 -37.87
N GLN A 381 7.96 17.96 -37.89
CA GLN A 381 9.20 17.84 -38.68
C GLN A 381 8.95 17.91 -40.19
N TRP A 382 7.70 17.67 -40.62
CA TRP A 382 7.27 17.63 -42.01
C TRP A 382 6.41 18.84 -42.39
N GLY A 383 6.40 19.89 -41.55
CA GLY A 383 5.75 21.17 -41.88
C GLY A 383 4.24 21.22 -41.60
N SER A 384 3.73 20.37 -40.72
CA SER A 384 2.31 20.43 -40.30
C SER A 384 2.00 21.70 -39.50
N GLU A 385 0.78 22.21 -39.61
CA GLU A 385 0.34 23.39 -38.86
C GLU A 385 0.05 23.05 -37.40
N LEU A 386 0.59 23.87 -36.48
CA LEU A 386 0.44 23.66 -35.04
C LEU A 386 -1.03 23.63 -34.60
N GLY A 387 -1.86 24.54 -35.10
CA GLY A 387 -3.28 24.60 -34.75
C GLY A 387 -4.10 23.42 -35.28
N ALA A 388 -3.63 22.72 -36.32
CA ALA A 388 -4.26 21.48 -36.78
C ALA A 388 -3.93 20.32 -35.83
N ILE A 389 -2.69 20.25 -35.35
CA ILE A 389 -2.24 19.23 -34.39
C ILE A 389 -2.88 19.45 -33.02
N GLU A 390 -3.00 20.70 -32.57
CA GLU A 390 -3.64 21.02 -31.29
C GLU A 390 -5.09 20.54 -31.26
N ARG A 391 -5.87 20.81 -32.31
CA ARG A 391 -7.25 20.28 -32.44
C ARG A 391 -7.31 18.76 -32.54
N LEU A 392 -6.29 18.13 -33.12
CA LEU A 392 -6.23 16.68 -33.23
C LEU A 392 -5.92 16.01 -31.89
N LEU A 393 -5.07 16.65 -31.06
CA LEU A 393 -4.66 16.15 -29.75
C LEU A 393 -5.59 16.61 -28.61
N GLU A 394 -6.52 17.52 -28.90
CA GLU A 394 -7.52 17.98 -27.94
C GLU A 394 -8.36 16.80 -27.42
N GLY A 395 -8.56 16.73 -26.10
CA GLY A 395 -9.36 15.69 -25.45
C GLY A 395 -8.67 14.33 -25.30
N TRP A 396 -7.43 14.15 -25.78
CA TRP A 396 -6.71 12.89 -25.60
C TRP A 396 -6.10 12.79 -24.19
N GLY A 397 -6.57 11.82 -23.42
CA GLY A 397 -5.95 11.35 -22.19
C GLY A 397 -5.20 10.02 -22.36
N PRO A 398 -4.41 9.61 -21.34
CA PRO A 398 -3.78 8.29 -21.31
C PRO A 398 -4.78 7.13 -21.40
N GLU A 399 -5.98 7.33 -20.83
CA GLU A 399 -7.07 6.35 -20.81
C GLU A 399 -7.63 6.15 -22.22
N ASP A 400 -7.93 7.25 -22.93
CA ASP A 400 -8.44 7.22 -24.30
C ASP A 400 -7.47 6.53 -25.27
N VAL A 401 -6.16 6.77 -25.10
CA VAL A 401 -5.12 6.09 -25.89
C VAL A 401 -5.16 4.58 -25.69
N VAL A 402 -5.33 4.12 -24.45
CA VAL A 402 -5.38 2.68 -24.16
C VAL A 402 -6.64 2.08 -24.76
N GLU A 403 -7.80 2.72 -24.58
CA GLU A 403 -9.07 2.22 -25.10
C GLU A 403 -9.11 2.20 -26.63
N GLU A 404 -8.59 3.23 -27.31
CA GLU A 404 -8.50 3.22 -28.77
C GLU A 404 -7.60 2.07 -29.26
N VAL A 405 -6.43 1.87 -28.64
CA VAL A 405 -5.53 0.78 -29.04
C VAL A 405 -6.17 -0.59 -28.79
N LEU A 406 -6.87 -0.78 -27.67
CA LEU A 406 -7.59 -2.03 -27.39
C LEU A 406 -8.74 -2.26 -28.38
N ALA A 407 -9.38 -1.21 -28.89
CA ALA A 407 -10.42 -1.32 -29.91
C ALA A 407 -9.86 -1.64 -31.31
N VAL A 408 -8.67 -1.12 -31.63
CA VAL A 408 -8.02 -1.31 -32.94
C VAL A 408 -7.36 -2.69 -33.07
N VAL A 409 -6.72 -3.18 -32.00
CA VAL A 409 -6.01 -4.47 -32.04
C VAL A 409 -7.02 -5.61 -31.89
N THR A 410 -7.14 -6.44 -32.94
CA THR A 410 -8.05 -7.59 -32.92
C THR A 410 -7.60 -8.66 -31.94
N ALA A 411 -8.48 -9.04 -31.02
CA ALA A 411 -8.26 -10.17 -30.13
C ALA A 411 -8.26 -11.50 -30.91
N PRO A 412 -7.41 -12.48 -30.54
CA PRO A 412 -7.45 -13.80 -31.14
C PRO A 412 -8.77 -14.50 -30.82
N ALA A 413 -9.21 -15.35 -31.76
CA ALA A 413 -10.49 -16.04 -31.73
C ALA A 413 -10.57 -17.15 -30.68
#